data_AF-A0AAV5P8B2-F1
#
_entry.id   AF-A0AAV5P8B2-F1
#
_cell.length_a   1.000
_cell.length_b   1.000
_cell.length_c   1.000
_cell.angle_alpha   90.00
_cell.angle_beta   90.00
_cell.angle_gamma   90.00
#
_symmetry.space_group_name_H-M   'P 1'
#
loop_
_entity.id
_entity.type
_entity.pdbx_description
1 polymer ?
#
loop_
_entity_poly.entity_id
_entity_poly.type
_entity_poly.pdbx_seq_one_letter_code
_entity_poly.pdbx_strand_id
1 'polypeptide(L)'
;MSAQDKLVASAELYRTQGRGKLHVRGCSHLQSTDPAKLVVADDRDRADLELCSECDKEIRGIGRVEYPSLDRAFEALKFPVENRRLMQDLTASVDFERIWAPQSRSYIAAGFRDERPVAAYLNKGFVHVRLAEGGYQRHEMPTFAGSAGGTARVGAAERGGEVCRTCFVQLPVSGICDECG
;
A
#
# COMPACT_ATOMS: atom_id res chain seq x y z
N MET A 1 24.72 -15.90 9.31
CA MET A 1 23.78 -14.93 8.73
C MET A 1 24.08 -13.57 9.33
N SER A 2 24.31 -12.55 8.50
CA SER A 2 24.59 -11.19 8.98
C SER A 2 23.34 -10.59 9.64
N ALA A 3 23.50 -9.58 10.50
CA ALA A 3 22.33 -8.82 11.01
C ALA A 3 21.51 -8.20 9.86
N GLN A 4 22.15 -7.95 8.72
CA GLN A 4 21.50 -7.44 7.52
C GLN A 4 20.70 -8.51 6.77
N ASP A 5 21.13 -9.77 6.77
CA ASP A 5 20.33 -10.90 6.26
C ASP A 5 19.06 -11.11 7.09
N LYS A 6 19.12 -10.87 8.39
CA LYS A 6 17.94 -10.99 9.27
C LYS A 6 16.88 -9.93 8.96
N LEU A 7 17.30 -8.70 8.66
CA LEU A 7 16.40 -7.62 8.22
C LEU A 7 15.69 -7.95 6.89
N VAL A 8 16.40 -8.56 5.94
CA VAL A 8 15.79 -9.01 4.68
C VAL A 8 14.85 -10.18 4.95
N ALA A 9 15.23 -11.11 5.84
CA ALA A 9 14.41 -12.25 6.20
C ALA A 9 13.15 -11.86 7.01
N SER A 10 13.18 -10.80 7.81
CA SER A 10 12.00 -10.32 8.56
C SER A 10 11.10 -9.40 7.74
N ALA A 11 11.60 -8.86 6.63
CA ALA A 11 10.81 -8.00 5.75
C ALA A 11 9.66 -8.77 5.09
N GLU A 12 8.48 -8.15 5.07
CA GLU A 12 7.34 -8.67 4.32
C GLU A 12 7.53 -8.32 2.83
N LEU A 13 7.91 -9.33 2.05
CA LEU A 13 8.23 -9.21 0.63
C LEU A 13 7.03 -9.63 -0.23
N TYR A 14 6.92 -9.00 -1.39
CA TYR A 14 5.86 -9.21 -2.36
C TYR A 14 6.47 -9.49 -3.72
N ARG A 15 5.78 -10.30 -4.51
CA ARG A 15 6.10 -10.52 -5.93
C ARG A 15 4.93 -10.14 -6.83
N THR A 16 5.26 -9.78 -8.06
CA THR A 16 4.29 -9.67 -9.15
C THR A 16 3.85 -11.07 -9.62
N GLN A 17 2.69 -11.17 -10.29
CA GLN A 17 2.20 -12.46 -10.80
C GLN A 17 3.11 -13.07 -11.88
N GLY A 18 3.78 -12.24 -12.69
CA GLY A 18 4.90 -12.69 -13.51
C GLY A 18 6.12 -12.89 -12.61
N ARG A 19 6.75 -14.08 -12.66
CA ARG A 19 7.95 -14.47 -11.89
C ARG A 19 9.10 -13.45 -12.09
N GLY A 20 9.11 -12.42 -11.26
CA GLY A 20 10.08 -11.32 -11.28
C GLY A 20 10.87 -11.27 -9.97
N LYS A 21 11.34 -10.08 -9.60
CA LYS A 21 12.08 -9.87 -8.36
C LYS A 21 11.14 -9.78 -7.15
N LEU A 22 11.70 -9.94 -5.95
CA LEU A 22 11.02 -9.62 -4.70
C LEU A 22 11.07 -8.12 -4.44
N HIS A 23 10.00 -7.58 -3.88
CA HIS A 23 9.86 -6.16 -3.62
C HIS A 23 9.28 -5.92 -2.22
N VAL A 24 9.68 -4.82 -1.58
CA VAL A 24 8.92 -4.31 -0.43
C VAL A 24 7.63 -3.65 -0.89
N ARG A 25 6.61 -3.62 -0.01
CA ARG A 25 5.33 -2.99 -0.31
C ARG A 25 5.54 -1.51 -0.64
N GLY A 26 4.95 -1.05 -1.74
CA GLY A 26 5.10 0.35 -2.20
C GLY A 26 6.30 0.61 -3.11
N CYS A 27 7.13 -0.39 -3.42
CA CYS A 27 8.15 -0.26 -4.46
C CYS A 27 7.51 0.19 -5.78
N SER A 28 8.12 1.16 -6.46
CA SER A 28 7.67 1.68 -7.77
C SER A 28 7.56 0.61 -8.86
N HIS A 29 8.32 -0.49 -8.73
CA HIS A 29 8.28 -1.63 -9.65
C HIS A 29 7.06 -2.53 -9.45
N LEU A 30 6.34 -2.42 -8.33
CA LEU A 30 5.04 -3.07 -8.17
C LEU A 30 4.03 -2.31 -9.04
N GLN A 31 3.92 -2.72 -10.30
CA GLN A 31 3.05 -2.12 -11.33
C GLN A 31 1.57 -2.08 -10.92
N SER A 32 1.19 -2.88 -9.93
CA SER A 32 -0.12 -2.84 -9.31
C SER A 32 0.02 -2.56 -7.82
N THR A 33 -0.69 -1.54 -7.35
CA THR A 33 -0.87 -1.24 -5.93
C THR A 33 -2.07 -1.98 -5.34
N ASP A 34 -2.83 -2.69 -6.18
CA ASP A 34 -3.98 -3.51 -5.79
C ASP A 34 -3.52 -4.72 -4.97
N PRO A 35 -3.92 -4.84 -3.70
CA PRO A 35 -3.56 -5.98 -2.85
C PRO A 35 -4.02 -7.32 -3.42
N ALA A 36 -5.08 -7.38 -4.23
CA ALA A 36 -5.54 -8.63 -4.86
C ALA A 36 -4.57 -9.14 -5.95
N LYS A 37 -3.69 -8.27 -6.46
CA LYS A 37 -2.69 -8.60 -7.49
C LYS A 37 -1.27 -8.74 -6.92
N LEU A 38 -1.10 -8.46 -5.64
CA LEU A 38 0.16 -8.62 -4.92
C LEU A 38 0.15 -9.96 -4.19
N VAL A 39 1.15 -10.80 -4.46
CA VAL A 39 1.31 -12.08 -3.78
C VAL A 39 2.41 -11.92 -2.74
N VAL A 40 2.10 -12.21 -1.47
CA VAL A 40 3.10 -12.27 -0.40
C VAL A 40 4.06 -13.40 -0.74
N ALA A 41 5.36 -13.11 -0.73
CA ALA A 41 6.40 -14.08 -1.05
C ALA A 41 6.50 -15.13 0.05
N ASP A 42 6.34 -16.39 -0.34
CA ASP A 42 6.54 -17.54 0.54
C ASP A 42 8.04 -17.91 0.64
N ASP A 43 8.37 -18.95 1.42
CA ASP A 43 9.75 -19.40 1.61
C ASP A 43 10.40 -19.90 0.30
N ARG A 44 9.61 -20.40 -0.66
CA ARG A 44 10.13 -20.84 -1.96
C ARG A 44 10.46 -19.63 -2.83
N ASP A 45 9.56 -18.65 -2.88
CA ASP A 45 9.80 -17.39 -3.57
C ASP A 45 11.06 -16.69 -3.04
N ARG A 46 11.30 -16.74 -1.72
CA ARG A 46 12.51 -16.20 -1.08
C ARG A 46 13.80 -16.94 -1.45
N ALA A 47 13.70 -18.24 -1.76
CA ALA A 47 14.85 -19.04 -2.18
C ALA A 47 15.14 -18.89 -3.68
N ASP A 48 14.08 -18.76 -4.50
CA ASP A 48 14.16 -18.82 -5.96
C ASP A 48 14.26 -17.44 -6.64
N LEU A 49 13.79 -16.37 -5.99
CA LEU A 49 13.70 -15.04 -6.59
C LEU A 49 14.70 -14.05 -6.00
N GLU A 50 15.35 -13.30 -6.88
CA GLU A 50 16.24 -12.21 -6.47
C GLU A 50 15.45 -11.03 -5.88
N LEU A 51 16.00 -10.38 -4.85
CA LEU A 51 15.47 -9.13 -4.33
C LEU A 51 15.75 -7.97 -5.31
N CYS A 52 14.78 -7.08 -5.49
CA CYS A 52 14.96 -5.83 -6.20
C CYS A 52 16.09 -5.03 -5.56
N SER A 53 17.05 -4.55 -6.36
CA SER A 53 18.24 -3.85 -5.85
C SER A 53 17.90 -2.54 -5.11
N GLU A 54 16.82 -1.85 -5.49
CA GLU A 54 16.32 -0.70 -4.75
C GLU A 54 15.70 -1.10 -3.41
N CYS A 55 14.97 -2.22 -3.38
CA CYS A 55 14.38 -2.75 -2.15
C CYS A 55 15.45 -3.30 -1.21
N ASP A 56 16.51 -3.93 -1.71
CA ASP A 56 17.66 -4.38 -0.91
C ASP A 56 18.36 -3.19 -0.24
N LYS A 57 18.71 -2.17 -1.03
CA LYS A 57 19.27 -0.92 -0.50
C LYS A 57 18.35 -0.30 0.53
N GLU A 58 17.05 -0.24 0.24
CA GLU A 58 16.08 0.29 1.17
C GLU A 58 16.05 -0.52 2.46
N ILE A 59 15.89 -1.84 2.43
CA ILE A 59 15.88 -2.70 3.62
C ILE A 59 17.15 -2.48 4.46
N ARG A 60 18.31 -2.32 3.80
CA ARG A 60 19.59 -2.00 4.44
C ARG A 60 19.71 -0.55 4.94
N GLY A 61 18.70 0.28 4.74
CA GLY A 61 18.69 1.69 5.15
C GLY A 61 19.47 2.63 4.24
N ILE A 62 19.99 2.14 3.12
CA ILE A 62 20.83 2.91 2.19
C ILE A 62 19.94 3.81 1.34
N GLY A 63 20.26 5.11 1.31
CA GLY A 63 19.55 6.11 0.51
C GLY A 63 18.18 6.51 1.06
N ARG A 64 17.84 6.11 2.29
CA ARG A 64 16.65 6.60 2.99
C ARG A 64 16.86 8.05 3.42
N VAL A 65 15.84 8.87 3.25
CA VAL A 65 15.78 10.22 3.81
C VAL A 65 14.81 10.21 4.97
N GLU A 66 15.31 10.46 6.18
CA GLU A 66 14.47 10.54 7.37
C GLU A 66 13.81 11.91 7.50
N TYR A 67 12.59 11.92 8.03
CA TYR A 67 11.83 13.14 8.30
C TYR A 67 11.43 13.19 9.77
N PRO A 68 11.45 14.38 10.40
CA PRO A 68 11.09 14.52 11.81
C PRO A 68 9.58 14.46 12.05
N SER A 69 8.75 14.61 11.02
CA SER A 69 7.29 14.51 11.12
C SER A 69 6.65 14.17 9.76
N LEU A 70 5.41 13.71 9.79
CA LEU A 70 4.63 13.42 8.58
C LEU A 70 4.40 14.70 7.78
N ASP A 71 4.12 15.83 8.43
CA ASP A 71 3.97 17.12 7.74
C ASP A 71 5.21 17.51 6.94
N ARG A 72 6.41 17.33 7.51
CA ARG A 72 7.66 17.61 6.81
C ARG A 72 7.88 16.68 5.64
N ALA A 73 7.54 15.41 5.80
CA ALA A 73 7.59 14.45 4.71
C ALA A 73 6.60 14.80 3.59
N PHE A 74 5.35 15.16 3.93
CA PHE A 74 4.32 15.56 2.97
C PHE A 74 4.69 16.83 2.21
N GLU A 75 5.27 17.81 2.89
CA GLU A 75 5.78 19.03 2.29
C GLU A 75 6.91 18.72 1.31
N ALA A 76 7.93 17.98 1.75
CA ALA A 76 9.10 17.63 0.94
C ALA A 76 8.75 16.80 -0.30
N LEU A 77 7.80 15.85 -0.18
CA LEU A 77 7.38 14.98 -1.29
C LEU A 77 6.17 15.53 -2.07
N LYS A 78 5.69 16.73 -1.72
CA LYS A 78 4.55 17.41 -2.37
C LYS A 78 3.30 16.51 -2.42
N PHE A 79 2.88 16.01 -1.26
CA PHE A 79 1.61 15.29 -1.11
C PHE A 79 0.42 16.27 -1.23
N PRO A 80 -0.71 15.87 -1.83
CA PRO A 80 -1.91 16.70 -1.91
C PRO A 80 -2.36 17.14 -0.52
N VAL A 81 -2.57 18.45 -0.33
CA VAL A 81 -2.89 19.04 0.99
C VAL A 81 -4.21 18.48 1.52
N GLU A 82 -5.16 18.27 0.61
CA GLU A 82 -6.49 17.73 0.81
C GLU A 82 -6.46 16.34 1.47
N ASN A 83 -5.42 15.55 1.22
CA ASN A 83 -5.30 14.21 1.76
C ASN A 83 -4.54 14.16 3.09
N ARG A 84 -3.70 15.15 3.39
CA ARG A 84 -2.72 15.07 4.49
C ARG A 84 -3.37 14.79 5.84
N ARG A 85 -4.49 15.46 6.13
CA ARG A 85 -5.23 15.28 7.38
C ARG A 85 -5.74 13.85 7.54
N LEU A 86 -6.42 13.32 6.51
CA LEU A 86 -6.91 11.93 6.54
C LEU A 86 -5.75 10.94 6.67
N MET A 87 -4.64 11.17 5.97
CA MET A 87 -3.45 10.33 6.10
C MET A 87 -2.88 10.34 7.52
N GLN A 88 -2.84 11.50 8.18
CA GLN A 88 -2.42 11.62 9.57
C GLN A 88 -3.36 10.83 10.50
N ASP A 89 -4.67 11.02 10.34
CA ASP A 89 -5.68 10.34 11.15
C ASP A 89 -5.56 8.81 11.03
N LEU A 90 -5.32 8.30 9.80
CA LEU A 90 -5.09 6.88 9.56
C LEU A 90 -3.81 6.37 10.22
N THR A 91 -2.72 7.14 10.16
CA THR A 91 -1.47 6.76 10.81
C THR A 91 -1.47 6.91 12.32
N ALA A 92 -2.36 7.74 12.89
CA ALA A 92 -2.50 7.90 14.33
C ALA A 92 -3.03 6.63 15.01
N SER A 93 -3.63 5.71 14.24
CA SER A 93 -4.10 4.42 14.73
C SER A 93 -2.99 3.39 14.95
N VAL A 94 -1.75 3.69 14.53
CA VAL A 94 -0.60 2.78 14.63
C VAL A 94 0.61 3.46 15.26
N ASP A 95 1.34 2.73 16.09
CA ASP A 95 2.61 3.20 16.64
C ASP A 95 3.72 3.15 15.59
N PHE A 96 4.62 4.13 15.62
CA PHE A 96 5.86 4.13 14.84
C PHE A 96 6.90 5.04 15.49
N GLU A 97 8.18 4.81 15.21
CA GLU A 97 9.32 5.52 15.84
C GLU A 97 10.05 6.44 14.87
N ARG A 98 9.90 6.20 13.57
CA ARG A 98 10.57 6.98 12.53
C ARG A 98 9.75 7.07 11.27
N ILE A 99 10.04 8.12 10.50
CA ILE A 99 9.42 8.41 9.21
C ILE A 99 10.55 8.55 8.21
N TRP A 100 10.46 7.84 7.08
CA TRP A 100 11.45 7.96 6.02
C TRP A 100 10.80 7.85 4.64
N ALA A 101 11.52 8.31 3.62
CA ALA A 101 11.23 7.98 2.23
C ALA A 101 12.41 7.20 1.64
N PRO A 102 12.16 6.24 0.72
CA PRO A 102 13.22 5.64 -0.07
C PRO A 102 13.88 6.68 -0.99
N GLN A 103 15.02 6.33 -1.57
CA GLN A 103 15.76 7.22 -2.48
C GLN A 103 14.89 7.70 -3.67
N SER A 104 14.03 6.83 -4.18
CA SER A 104 13.07 7.13 -5.25
C SER A 104 11.99 8.15 -4.85
N ARG A 105 11.80 8.39 -3.54
CA ARG A 105 10.74 9.24 -2.97
C ARG A 105 9.34 8.84 -3.44
N SER A 106 9.13 7.55 -3.73
CA SER A 106 7.85 7.03 -4.23
C SER A 106 6.75 7.00 -3.18
N TYR A 107 7.10 6.86 -1.90
CA TYR A 107 6.19 6.88 -0.76
C TYR A 107 6.87 7.41 0.51
N ILE A 108 6.09 7.55 1.57
CA ILE A 108 6.57 7.77 2.93
C ILE A 108 6.27 6.50 3.73
N ALA A 109 7.27 5.96 4.44
CA ALA A 109 7.09 4.88 5.39
C ALA A 109 7.14 5.42 6.81
N ALA A 110 6.16 5.01 7.62
CA ALA A 110 6.13 5.20 9.05
C ALA A 110 6.33 3.83 9.71
N GLY A 111 7.40 3.67 10.48
CA GLY A 111 7.74 2.38 11.06
C GLY A 111 8.76 2.48 12.17
N PHE A 112 9.40 1.35 12.48
CA PHE A 112 10.23 1.19 13.66
C PHE A 112 11.72 1.24 13.33
N ARG A 113 12.56 1.47 14.35
CA ARG A 113 14.02 1.40 14.23
C ARG A 113 14.55 -0.03 14.29
N ASP A 114 13.73 -0.96 14.76
CA ASP A 114 14.04 -2.38 14.88
C ASP A 114 13.57 -3.21 13.66
N GLU A 115 13.51 -4.54 13.83
CA GLU A 115 13.17 -5.51 12.79
C GLU A 115 11.65 -5.66 12.59
N ARG A 116 10.80 -4.87 13.28
CA ARG A 116 9.36 -4.93 13.09
C ARG A 116 8.98 -4.45 11.67
N PRO A 117 7.94 -5.04 11.07
CA PRO A 117 7.43 -4.55 9.80
C PRO A 117 6.92 -3.11 9.92
N VAL A 118 6.96 -2.38 8.80
CA VAL A 118 6.51 -0.99 8.71
C VAL A 118 5.06 -0.85 9.18
N ALA A 119 4.76 0.19 9.95
CA ALA A 119 3.43 0.41 10.49
C ALA A 119 2.47 0.97 9.43
N ALA A 120 2.96 1.90 8.59
CA ALA A 120 2.19 2.42 7.47
C ALA A 120 3.05 2.83 6.27
N TYR A 121 2.50 2.66 5.07
CA TYR A 121 3.03 3.19 3.82
C TYR A 121 2.07 4.21 3.22
N LEU A 122 2.52 5.44 3.06
CA LEU A 122 1.72 6.55 2.55
C LEU A 122 2.16 6.89 1.13
N ASN A 123 1.23 6.76 0.19
CA ASN A 123 1.35 7.20 -1.19
C ASN A 123 0.43 8.39 -1.40
N LYS A 124 0.64 9.17 -2.47
CA LYS A 124 -0.15 10.39 -2.72
C LYS A 124 -1.66 10.15 -2.81
N GLY A 125 -2.07 8.96 -3.25
CA GLY A 125 -3.48 8.59 -3.44
C GLY A 125 -4.00 7.49 -2.52
N PHE A 126 -3.18 6.85 -1.70
CA PHE A 126 -3.64 5.80 -0.79
C PHE A 126 -2.65 5.59 0.35
N VAL A 127 -3.15 5.05 1.46
CA VAL A 127 -2.36 4.67 2.63
C VAL A 127 -2.57 3.18 2.89
N HIS A 128 -1.49 2.46 3.15
CA HIS A 128 -1.54 1.11 3.71
C HIS A 128 -1.22 1.18 5.20
N VAL A 129 -2.12 0.72 6.05
CA VAL A 129 -1.94 0.64 7.51
C VAL A 129 -1.84 -0.82 7.91
N ARG A 130 -0.86 -1.18 8.76
CA ARG A 130 -0.68 -2.56 9.24
C ARG A 130 -1.87 -2.96 10.12
N LEU A 131 -2.40 -4.16 9.88
CA LEU A 131 -3.42 -4.76 10.74
C LEU A 131 -2.78 -5.52 11.90
N ALA A 132 -3.46 -5.60 13.04
CA ALA A 132 -2.99 -6.33 14.22
C ALA A 132 -2.81 -7.84 13.95
N GLU A 133 -3.67 -8.42 13.10
CA GLU A 133 -3.61 -9.81 12.66
C GLU A 133 -2.55 -10.08 11.57
N GLY A 134 -1.80 -9.07 11.16
CA GLY A 134 -0.83 -9.13 10.07
C GLY A 134 -1.39 -8.64 8.73
N GLY A 135 -0.51 -8.38 7.77
CA GLY A 135 -0.87 -7.75 6.50
C GLY A 135 -1.20 -6.25 6.64
N TYR A 136 -1.80 -5.66 5.59
CA TYR A 136 -2.11 -4.23 5.55
C TYR A 136 -3.47 -3.95 4.92
N GLN A 137 -4.22 -3.04 5.54
CA GLN A 137 -5.45 -2.47 4.98
C GLN A 137 -5.13 -1.25 4.13
N ARG A 138 -5.75 -1.17 2.94
CA ARG A 138 -5.63 -0.02 2.04
C ARG A 138 -6.77 0.96 2.27
N HIS A 139 -6.41 2.24 2.41
CA HIS A 139 -7.32 3.37 2.48
C HIS A 139 -7.04 4.29 1.30
N GLU A 140 -8.01 4.46 0.42
CA GLU A 140 -7.89 5.35 -0.74
C GLU A 140 -8.22 6.78 -0.36
N MET A 141 -7.50 7.72 -0.95
CA MET A 141 -7.65 9.14 -0.65
C MET A 141 -8.72 9.78 -1.52
N PRO A 142 -9.39 10.84 -1.06
CA PRO A 142 -10.44 11.51 -1.84
C PRO A 142 -9.96 12.02 -3.21
N THR A 143 -8.71 12.44 -3.32
CA THR A 143 -8.15 12.90 -4.60
C THR A 143 -7.61 11.76 -5.47
N PHE A 144 -7.77 10.50 -5.05
CA PHE A 144 -7.32 9.37 -5.84
C PHE A 144 -8.28 9.14 -7.00
N ALA A 145 -7.89 9.65 -8.17
CA ALA A 145 -8.50 9.27 -9.44
C ALA A 145 -8.00 7.87 -9.87
N GLY A 146 -8.03 6.91 -8.95
CA GLY A 146 -7.90 5.51 -9.31
C GLY A 146 -9.04 5.18 -10.26
N SER A 147 -8.68 4.68 -11.43
CA SER A 147 -9.56 4.13 -12.47
C SER A 147 -10.99 3.88 -11.98
N ALA A 148 -11.96 4.60 -12.53
CA ALA A 148 -13.38 4.26 -12.41
C ALA A 148 -13.59 2.84 -12.96
N GLY A 149 -13.40 1.83 -12.11
CA GLY A 149 -13.29 0.43 -12.51
C GLY A 149 -12.46 -0.39 -11.53
N GLY A 150 -12.90 -0.47 -10.27
CA GLY A 150 -12.23 -1.30 -9.27
C GLY A 150 -12.86 -1.10 -7.89
N THR A 151 -13.99 -1.76 -7.67
CA THR A 151 -14.71 -1.77 -6.39
C THR A 151 -13.82 -2.20 -5.22
N ALA A 152 -13.41 -1.26 -4.38
CA ALA A 152 -13.09 -1.52 -2.98
C ALA A 152 -14.18 -0.88 -2.12
N ARG A 153 -15.30 -1.60 -1.94
CA ARG A 153 -16.29 -1.27 -0.91
C ARG A 153 -15.69 -1.65 0.44
N VAL A 154 -15.55 -0.68 1.36
CA VAL A 154 -15.45 -0.98 2.78
C VAL A 154 -16.52 -0.16 3.51
N GLY A 155 -17.55 -0.87 3.98
CA GLY A 155 -18.24 -0.53 5.23
C GLY A 155 -19.19 0.66 5.23
N ALA A 156 -20.22 0.66 4.39
CA ALA A 156 -21.52 1.18 4.81
C ALA A 156 -22.54 0.07 4.58
N ALA A 157 -23.15 -0.40 5.65
CA ALA A 157 -24.26 -1.34 5.58
C ALA A 157 -25.46 -0.65 4.92
N GLU A 158 -25.51 -0.67 3.59
CA GLU A 158 -26.70 -0.31 2.82
C GLU A 158 -26.85 -1.38 1.72
N ARG A 159 -28.06 -1.97 1.71
CA ARG A 159 -28.52 -3.11 0.91
C ARG A 159 -27.84 -3.21 -0.46
N GLY A 160 -27.25 -4.37 -0.74
CA GLY A 160 -26.68 -4.69 -2.05
C GLY A 160 -27.74 -4.57 -3.14
N GLY A 161 -27.68 -3.49 -3.91
CA GLY A 161 -28.45 -3.36 -5.14
C GLY A 161 -27.99 -4.43 -6.13
N GLU A 162 -28.95 -5.16 -6.68
CA GLU A 162 -28.72 -6.12 -7.75
C GLU A 162 -28.04 -5.41 -8.95
N VAL A 163 -27.20 -6.14 -9.69
CA VAL A 163 -26.53 -5.62 -10.89
C VAL A 163 -27.21 -6.17 -12.14
N CYS A 164 -27.37 -5.32 -13.16
CA CYS A 164 -27.89 -5.78 -14.44
C CYS A 164 -26.90 -6.78 -15.05
N ARG A 165 -27.34 -8.00 -15.38
CA ARG A 165 -26.46 -9.03 -15.97
C ARG A 165 -26.05 -8.76 -17.42
N THR A 166 -26.67 -7.78 -18.05
CA THR A 166 -26.40 -7.39 -19.44
C THR A 166 -25.48 -6.17 -19.52
N CYS A 167 -25.81 -5.10 -18.81
CA CYS A 167 -25.05 -3.84 -18.84
C CYS A 167 -24.03 -3.72 -17.71
N PHE A 168 -24.06 -4.63 -16.72
CA PHE A 168 -23.18 -4.64 -15.54
C PHE A 168 -23.21 -3.34 -14.71
N VAL A 169 -24.25 -2.52 -14.87
CA VAL A 169 -24.52 -1.33 -14.04
C VAL A 169 -25.34 -1.73 -12.80
N GLN A 170 -25.19 -0.97 -11.71
CA GLN A 170 -25.98 -1.18 -10.49
C GLN A 170 -27.43 -0.78 -10.74
N LEU A 171 -28.37 -1.67 -10.44
CA LEU A 171 -29.79 -1.40 -10.66
C LEU A 171 -30.27 -0.33 -9.66
N PRO A 172 -31.13 0.59 -10.11
CA PRO A 172 -31.89 1.45 -9.21
C PRO A 172 -32.81 0.60 -8.31
N VAL A 173 -33.39 1.23 -7.28
CA VAL A 173 -34.29 0.55 -6.32
C VAL A 173 -35.50 -0.13 -7.01
N SER A 174 -35.86 0.32 -8.22
CA SER A 174 -36.91 -0.31 -9.04
C SER A 174 -36.54 -1.70 -9.57
N GLY A 175 -35.27 -2.10 -9.56
CA GLY A 175 -34.80 -3.39 -10.07
C GLY A 175 -34.78 -3.50 -11.61
N ILE A 176 -35.08 -2.41 -12.33
CA ILE A 176 -35.09 -2.35 -13.79
C ILE A 176 -33.94 -1.47 -14.26
N CYS A 177 -33.20 -1.94 -15.27
CA CYS A 177 -32.11 -1.19 -15.86
C CYS A 177 -32.66 -0.14 -16.82
N ASP A 178 -32.38 1.14 -16.57
CA ASP A 178 -32.83 2.26 -17.43
C ASP A 178 -32.41 2.08 -18.90
N GLU A 179 -31.32 1.37 -19.15
CA GLU A 179 -30.80 1.10 -20.50
C GLU A 179 -31.44 -0.14 -21.17
N CYS A 180 -32.05 -1.05 -20.40
CA CYS A 180 -32.66 -2.28 -20.94
C CYS A 180 -34.19 -2.19 -21.06
N GLY A 181 -34.84 -1.34 -20.26
CA GLY A 181 -36.30 -1.22 -20.19
C GLY A 181 -36.97 -2.27 -19.32
#